data_AF-A0A640W799-F1
#
_entry.id   AF-A0A640W799-F1
#
_cell.length_a   1.000
_cell.length_b   1.000
_cell.length_c   1.000
_cell.angle_alpha   90.00
_cell.angle_beta   90.00
_cell.angle_gamma   90.00
#
_symmetry.space_group_name_H-M   'P 1'
#
loop_
_entity.id
_entity.type
_entity.pdbx_description
1 polymer ?
#
loop_
_entity_poly.entity_id
_entity_poly.type
_entity_poly.pdbx_seq_one_letter_code
_entity_poly.pdbx_strand_id
1 'polypeptide(L)' 'MIMPIRCFTCGKVLGSIFEEYKKRVYINGESPKKVLDELGVKRYCCRRTILSHPVFVKDGEVKELIDEAAQYE' A
#
# COMPACT_ATOMS: atom_id res chain seq x y z
N MET A 1 -3.79 -8.05 -8.34
CA MET A 1 -2.46 -7.65 -8.83
C MET A 1 -1.63 -7.17 -7.65
N ILE A 2 -0.40 -7.66 -7.52
CA ILE A 2 0.51 -7.35 -6.41
C ILE A 2 1.02 -5.90 -6.48
N MET A 3 1.31 -5.29 -5.33
CA MET A 3 1.96 -3.98 -5.26
C MET A 3 3.26 -3.95 -6.08
N PRO A 4 3.49 -2.94 -6.94
CA PRO A 4 4.78 -2.78 -7.60
C PRO A 4 5.93 -2.65 -6.60
N ILE A 5 6.95 -3.51 -6.79
CA ILE A 5 8.14 -3.57 -5.93
C ILE A 5 8.91 -2.24 -5.93
N ARG A 6 8.89 -1.52 -7.06
CA ARG A 6 9.52 -0.20 -7.24
C ARG A 6 8.54 0.80 -7.83
N CYS A 7 8.74 2.09 -7.55
CA CYS A 7 7.99 3.16 -8.19
C CYS A 7 8.30 3.27 -9.69
N PHE A 8 7.25 3.35 -10.51
CA PHE A 8 7.35 3.52 -11.97
C PHE A 8 8.10 4.78 -12.42
N THR A 9 8.21 5.80 -11.57
CA THR A 9 8.85 7.08 -11.93
C THR A 9 10.23 7.23 -11.30
N CYS A 10 10.32 7.03 -9.98
CA CYS A 10 11.56 7.29 -9.22
C CYS A 10 12.44 6.04 -9.06
N GLY A 11 11.95 4.84 -9.37
CA GLY A 11 12.66 3.58 -9.14
C GLY A 11 12.88 3.20 -7.66
N LYS A 12 12.46 4.04 -6.71
CA LYS A 12 12.55 3.75 -5.26
C LYS A 12 11.81 2.46 -4.94
N VAL A 13 12.38 1.62 -4.08
CA VAL A 13 11.75 0.40 -3.57
C VAL A 13 10.56 0.78 -2.69
N LEU A 14 9.37 0.27 -3.02
CA LEU A 14 8.12 0.49 -2.29
C LEU A 14 7.50 -0.81 -1.76
N GLY A 15 7.89 -1.98 -2.27
CA GLY A 15 7.33 -3.26 -1.83
C GLY A 15 7.55 -3.53 -0.33
N SER A 16 8.74 -3.21 0.19
CA SER A 16 9.09 -3.46 1.59
C SER A 16 8.35 -2.58 2.60
N ILE A 17 7.87 -1.40 2.18
CA ILE A 17 7.18 -0.43 3.06
C ILE A 17 5.66 -0.55 2.99
N PHE A 18 5.14 -1.26 1.99
CA PHE A 18 3.70 -1.31 1.73
C PHE A 18 2.94 -2.12 2.80
N GLU A 19 3.53 -3.20 3.31
CA GLU A 19 2.93 -4.00 4.39
C GLU A 19 2.71 -3.19 5.67
N GLU A 20 3.69 -2.38 6.06
CA GLU A 20 3.59 -1.51 7.22
C GLU A 20 2.55 -0.40 7.00
N TYR A 21 2.54 0.19 5.80
CA TYR A 21 1.54 1.19 5.41
C TYR A 21 0.12 0.61 5.52
N LYS A 22 -0.10 -0.61 5.00
CA LYS A 22 -1.41 -1.28 5.06
C LYS A 22 -1.91 -1.41 6.50
N LYS A 23 -1.07 -1.91 7.40
CA LYS A 23 -1.42 -2.09 8.81
C LYS A 23 -1.76 -0.76 9.50
N ARG A 24 -0.90 0.26 9.37
CA ARG A 24 -1.13 1.54 10.04
C ARG A 24 -2.36 2.29 9.52
N VAL A 25 -2.57 2.30 8.20
CA VAL A 25 -3.68 3.07 7.62
C VAL A 25 -5.01 2.34 7.73
N TYR A 26 -5.06 1.05 7.37
CA TYR A 26 -6.33 0.33 7.28
C TYR A 26 -6.72 -0.39 8.58
N ILE A 27 -5.75 -0.81 9.41
CA ILE A 27 -6.04 -1.49 10.69
C ILE A 27 -6.08 -0.47 11.84
N ASN A 28 -5.04 0.37 11.97
CA ASN A 28 -4.97 1.33 13.08
C ASN A 28 -5.76 2.63 12.81
N GLY A 29 -6.20 2.88 11.58
CA GLY A 29 -6.93 4.10 11.21
C GLY A 29 -6.07 5.37 11.22
N GLU A 30 -4.75 5.26 11.11
CA GLU A 30 -3.86 6.41 11.09
C GLU A 30 -3.98 7.20 9.78
N SER A 31 -3.77 8.52 9.84
CA SER A 31 -3.85 9.35 8.64
C SER A 31 -2.77 8.97 7.61
N PRO A 32 -3.12 8.71 6.34
CA PRO A 32 -2.17 8.27 5.31
C PRO A 32 -0.96 9.19 5.14
N LYS A 33 -1.17 10.51 5.29
CA LYS A 33 -0.12 11.52 5.16
C LYS A 33 0.99 11.32 6.20
N LYS A 34 0.63 11.20 7.48
CA LYS A 34 1.58 11.02 8.58
C LYS A 34 2.37 9.72 8.42
N VAL A 35 1.68 8.63 8.11
CA VAL A 35 2.31 7.33 7.88
C VAL A 35 3.33 7.39 6.73
N LEU A 36 2.99 8.01 5.61
CA LEU A 36 3.92 8.18 4.47
C LEU A 36 5.12 9.07 4.81
N ASP A 37 4.93 10.08 5.66
CA ASP A 37 6.00 10.95 6.16
C ASP A 37 6.97 10.16 7.07
N GLU A 38 6.45 9.37 8.00
CA GLU A 38 7.22 8.52 8.92
C GLU A 38 7.97 7.39 8.21
N LEU A 39 7.36 6.78 7.20
CA LEU A 39 8.00 5.76 6.35
C LEU A 39 9.05 6.37 5.39
N GLY A 40 9.30 7.69 5.45
CA GLY A 40 10.33 8.36 4.66
C GLY A 40 9.99 8.46 3.16
N VAL A 41 8.71 8.36 2.79
CA VAL A 41 8.27 8.51 1.40
C VAL A 41 8.04 9.98 1.08
N LYS A 42 9.10 10.74 0.79
CA LYS A 42 9.00 12.20 0.58
C LYS A 42 8.45 12.62 -0.79
N ARG A 43 8.76 11.89 -1.86
CA ARG A 43 8.42 12.30 -3.23
C ARG A 43 6.98 11.92 -3.60
N TYR A 44 6.24 12.85 -4.21
CA TYR A 44 4.87 12.62 -4.66
C TYR A 44 4.75 11.44 -5.63
N CYS A 45 5.73 11.25 -6.51
CA CYS A 45 5.73 10.17 -7.50
C CYS A 45 5.78 8.78 -6.88
N CYS A 46 6.40 8.65 -5.70
CA CYS A 46 6.46 7.39 -4.97
C CYS A 46 5.22 7.25 -4.04
N ARG A 47 4.65 8.37 -3.53
CA ARG A 47 3.38 8.38 -2.76
C ARG A 47 2.17 7.96 -3.58
N ARG A 48 2.04 8.46 -4.82
CA ARG A 48 0.89 8.12 -5.68
C ARG A 48 0.79 6.61 -5.92
N THR A 49 1.93 5.93 -6.04
CA THR A 49 1.95 4.49 -6.29
C THR A 49 1.36 3.71 -5.12
N ILE A 50 1.64 4.13 -3.88
CA ILE A 50 1.10 3.53 -2.66
C ILE A 50 -0.39 3.87 -2.50
N LEU A 51 -0.74 5.15 -2.70
CA LEU A 51 -2.11 5.64 -2.50
C LEU A 51 -3.10 5.08 -3.53
N SER A 52 -2.67 4.89 -4.78
CA SER A 52 -3.52 4.42 -5.87
C SER A 52 -3.54 2.90 -6.02
N HIS A 53 -2.80 2.15 -5.21
CA HIS A 53 -2.86 0.70 -5.26
C HIS A 53 -4.23 0.25 -4.73
N PRO A 54 -5.00 -0.56 -5.50
CA PRO A 54 -6.27 -1.09 -5.01
C PRO A 54 -6.06 -2.03 -3.83
N VAL A 55 -6.69 -1.69 -2.70
CA VAL A 55 -6.74 -2.46 -1.46
C VAL A 55 -8.20 -2.63 -1.09
N PHE A 56 -8.59 -3.84 -0.72
CA PHE A 56 -9.94 -4.14 -0.24
C PHE A 56 -9.90 -4.29 1.27
N VAL A 57 -10.85 -3.65 1.93
CA VAL A 57 -11.06 -3.80 3.36
C VAL A 57 -12.38 -4.53 3.53
N LYS A 58 -12.32 -5.80 3.93
CA LYS A 58 -13.49 -6.64 4.16
C LYS A 58 -13.37 -7.31 5.51
N ASP A 59 -14.39 -7.16 6.36
CA ASP A 59 -14.49 -7.81 7.68
C ASP A 59 -13.27 -7.59 8.61
N GLY A 60 -12.64 -6.41 8.54
CA GLY A 60 -11.46 -6.07 9.36
C GLY A 60 -10.13 -6.63 8.83
N GLU A 61 -10.12 -7.30 7.69
CA GLU A 61 -8.93 -7.77 7.01
C GLU A 61 -8.61 -6.90 5.77
N VAL A 62 -7.32 -6.64 5.58
CA VAL A 62 -6.80 -5.88 4.44
C VAL A 62 -6.35 -6.86 3.38
N LYS A 63 -7.13 -6.99 2.30
CA LYS A 63 -6.89 -7.94 1.21
C LYS A 63 -6.42 -7.22 -0.05
N GLU A 64 -5.46 -7.81 -0.74
CA GLU A 64 -5.09 -7.37 -2.08
C GLU A 64 -5.97 -8.06 -3.13
N LEU A 65 -6.05 -7.46 -4.31
CA LEU A 65 -6.83 -7.98 -5.44
C LEU A 65 -6.36 -9.39 -5.89
N ILE A 66 -5.12 -9.78 -5.56
CA ILE A 66 -4.64 -11.15 -5.75
C ILE A 66 -5.27 -12.14 -4.76
N ASP A 67 -5.48 -11.72 -3.50
CA ASP A 67 -6.03 -12.58 -2.44
C ASP A 67 -7.51 -12.85 -2.69
N GLU A 68 -8.24 -11.85 -3.20
CA GLU A 68 -9.63 -12.03 -3.61
C GLU A 68 -9.76 -12.87 -4.88
N ALA A 69 -8.90 -12.67 -5.88
CA ALA A 69 -8.93 -13.47 -7.11
C ALA A 69 -8.62 -14.95 -6.83
N ALA A 70 -7.72 -15.23 -5.89
CA ALA A 70 -7.39 -16.59 -5.45
C ALA A 70 -8.56 -17.30 -4.72
N GLN A 71 -9.59 -16.59 -4.24
CA GLN A 71 -10.80 -17.22 -3.69
C GLN A 71 -11.74 -17.80 -4.76
N TYR A 72 -11.54 -17.46 -6.04
CA TYR A 72 -12.36 -17.91 -7.16
C TYR A 72 -11.71 -19.02 -7.99
N GLU A 73 -10.55 -19.54 -7.54
CA GLU A 73 -9.88 -20.73 -8.08
C GLU A 73 -10.12 -21.96 -7.20
#